data_AF-A0A9J5Z0K0-F1
#
_entry.id   AF-A0A9J5Z0K0-F1
#
_cell.length_a   1.000
_cell.length_b   1.000
_cell.length_c   1.000
_cell.angle_alpha   90.00
_cell.angle_beta   90.00
_cell.angle_gamma   90.00
#
_symmetry.space_group_name_H-M   'P 1'
#
loop_
_entity.id
_entity.type
_entity.pdbx_description
1 polymer ?
#
loop_
_entity_poly.entity_id
_entity_poly.type
_entity_poly.pdbx_seq_one_letter_code
_entity_poly.pdbx_strand_id
1 'polypeptide(L)'
;MKELKTLVDFYKTKGEQVSLTITGHSLGGALALLNAYELATNFQKLPISVISFASPRVGNISFRDELYQMGGKILRVTLKQDLVPRMLGIWIYTQVGAELKLDVRSSPYLKRGFNFIGINMFETYIHLVNGFVSSSSSFRSNSKRDVALVNKACDMLVD
;
A
#
# COMPACT_ATOMS: atom_id res chain seq x y z
N MET A 1 -9.57 -17.17 6.40
CA MET A 1 -8.47 -18.12 6.67
C MET A 1 -8.62 -19.51 6.03
N LYS A 2 -9.80 -20.15 6.05
CA LYS A 2 -9.99 -21.51 5.47
C LYS A 2 -9.45 -21.66 4.05
N GLU A 3 -9.84 -20.79 3.14
CA GLU A 3 -9.46 -20.86 1.73
C GLU A 3 -7.93 -20.75 1.52
N LEU A 4 -7.30 -19.82 2.23
CA LEU A 4 -5.84 -19.66 2.17
C LEU A 4 -5.11 -20.91 2.66
N LYS A 5 -5.65 -21.59 3.68
CA LYS A 5 -5.09 -22.86 4.16
C LYS A 5 -5.18 -23.94 3.09
N THR A 6 -6.36 -24.10 2.48
CA THR A 6 -6.58 -25.06 1.39
C THR A 6 -5.61 -24.82 0.23
N LEU A 7 -5.43 -23.57 -0.21
CA LEU A 7 -4.51 -23.24 -1.30
C LEU A 7 -3.05 -23.46 -0.93
N VAL A 8 -2.62 -23.01 0.25
CA VAL A 8 -1.24 -23.20 0.73
C VAL A 8 -0.90 -24.68 0.82
N ASP A 9 -1.81 -25.50 1.38
CA ASP A 9 -1.59 -26.93 1.50
C ASP A 9 -1.56 -27.61 0.11
N PHE A 10 -2.47 -27.22 -0.80
CA PHE A 10 -2.50 -27.75 -2.17
C PHE A 10 -1.21 -27.50 -2.96
N TYR A 11 -0.63 -26.29 -2.89
CA TYR A 11 0.63 -26.02 -3.59
C TYR A 11 1.83 -26.66 -2.89
N LYS A 12 1.80 -26.81 -1.56
CA LYS A 12 2.82 -27.56 -0.82
C LYS A 12 2.83 -29.04 -1.17
N THR A 13 1.67 -29.69 -1.38
CA THR A 13 1.64 -31.10 -1.80
C THR A 13 2.22 -31.30 -3.20
N LYS A 14 2.27 -30.26 -4.03
CA LYS A 14 2.97 -30.24 -5.32
C LYS A 14 4.48 -29.96 -5.21
N GLY A 15 5.00 -29.75 -4.01
CA GLY A 15 6.41 -29.42 -3.78
C GLY A 15 6.77 -27.96 -4.09
N GLU A 16 5.79 -27.07 -4.24
CA GLU A 16 6.04 -25.65 -4.55
C GLU A 16 6.38 -24.83 -3.29
N GLN A 17 7.21 -23.81 -3.47
CA GLN A 17 7.44 -22.78 -2.45
C GLN A 17 6.34 -21.73 -2.53
N VAL A 18 5.64 -21.52 -1.42
CA VAL A 18 4.48 -20.62 -1.35
C VAL A 18 4.83 -19.37 -0.53
N SER A 19 4.34 -18.21 -0.96
CA SER A 19 4.31 -16.97 -0.18
C SER A 19 2.95 -16.30 -0.31
N LEU A 20 2.60 -15.45 0.65
CA LEU A 20 1.36 -14.68 0.62
C LEU A 20 1.66 -13.19 0.52
N THR A 21 1.05 -12.54 -0.46
CA THR A 21 1.11 -11.09 -0.64
C THR A 21 -0.29 -10.52 -0.55
N ILE A 22 -0.49 -9.59 0.37
CA ILE A 22 -1.78 -8.94 0.59
C ILE A 22 -1.64 -7.48 0.17
N THR A 23 -2.65 -6.99 -0.52
CA THR A 23 -2.70 -5.60 -0.95
C THR A 23 -4.02 -4.98 -0.56
N GLY A 24 -4.04 -3.66 -0.47
CA GLY A 24 -5.25 -2.92 -0.16
C GLY A 24 -5.04 -1.42 -0.26
N HIS A 25 -6.11 -0.73 -0.61
CA HIS A 25 -6.17 0.72 -0.70
C HIS A 25 -7.10 1.28 0.37
N SER A 26 -6.74 2.41 0.99
CA SER A 26 -7.54 3.07 2.02
C SER A 26 -7.90 2.10 3.16
N LEU A 27 -9.18 1.91 3.50
CA LEU A 27 -9.64 0.91 4.47
C LEU A 27 -9.13 -0.51 4.14
N GLY A 28 -9.05 -0.87 2.86
CA GLY A 28 -8.50 -2.15 2.44
C GLY A 28 -7.03 -2.32 2.82
N GLY A 29 -6.25 -1.24 2.85
CA GLY A 29 -4.86 -1.26 3.31
C GLY A 29 -4.74 -1.58 4.80
N ALA A 30 -5.66 -1.04 5.61
CA ALA A 30 -5.75 -1.34 7.02
C ALA A 30 -6.13 -2.80 7.28
N LEU A 31 -7.13 -3.30 6.54
CA LEU A 31 -7.56 -4.70 6.60
C LEU A 31 -6.44 -5.64 6.12
N ALA A 32 -5.66 -5.26 5.11
CA ALA A 32 -4.53 -6.04 4.64
C ALA A 32 -3.48 -6.23 5.74
N LEU A 33 -3.19 -5.19 6.53
CA LEU A 33 -2.25 -5.26 7.63
C LEU A 33 -2.76 -6.14 8.79
N LEU A 34 -4.05 -6.04 9.13
CA LEU A 34 -4.67 -6.92 10.13
C LEU A 34 -4.67 -8.39 9.68
N ASN A 35 -4.99 -8.65 8.41
CA ASN A 35 -4.95 -10.00 7.85
C ASN A 35 -3.51 -10.55 7.84
N ALA A 36 -2.50 -9.72 7.58
CA ALA A 36 -1.11 -10.16 7.63
C ALA A 36 -0.71 -10.66 9.02
N TYR A 37 -1.18 -9.99 10.07
CA TYR A 37 -1.00 -10.45 11.44
C TYR A 37 -1.70 -11.79 11.68
N GLU A 38 -2.98 -11.93 11.29
CA GLU A 38 -3.71 -13.20 11.42
C GLU A 38 -3.01 -14.34 10.66
N LEU A 39 -2.49 -14.07 9.47
CA LEU A 39 -1.74 -15.02 8.66
C LEU A 39 -0.42 -15.40 9.30
N ALA A 40 0.32 -14.46 9.86
CA ALA A 40 1.60 -14.71 10.49
C ALA A 40 1.44 -15.63 11.72
N THR A 41 0.34 -15.46 12.46
CA THR A 41 -0.01 -16.34 13.59
C THR A 41 -0.45 -17.74 13.15
N ASN A 42 -1.21 -17.86 12.06
CA ASN A 42 -1.77 -19.14 11.61
C ASN A 42 -0.83 -19.95 10.69
N PHE A 43 0.08 -19.29 9.97
CA PHE A 43 0.97 -19.90 8.99
C PHE A 43 2.44 -19.65 9.36
N GLN A 44 2.89 -20.37 10.39
CA GLN A 44 4.28 -20.26 10.85
C GLN A 44 5.26 -20.53 9.69
N LYS A 45 6.28 -19.67 9.57
CA LYS A 45 7.36 -19.74 8.56
C LYS A 45 6.93 -19.49 7.11
N LEU A 46 5.69 -19.09 6.85
CA LEU A 46 5.28 -18.68 5.50
C LEU A 46 5.71 -17.22 5.24
N PRO A 47 6.41 -16.91 4.14
CA PRO A 47 6.74 -15.52 3.81
C PRO A 47 5.45 -14.72 3.57
N ILE A 48 5.24 -13.67 4.38
CA ILE A 48 4.07 -12.79 4.29
C ILE A 48 4.53 -11.39 3.96
N SER A 49 3.94 -10.80 2.93
CA SER A 49 4.16 -9.42 2.56
C SER A 49 2.88 -8.62 2.41
N VAL A 50 2.97 -7.32 2.67
CA VAL A 50 1.88 -6.36 2.51
C VAL A 50 2.37 -5.20 1.66
N ILE A 51 1.64 -4.87 0.60
CA ILE A 51 1.81 -3.62 -0.15
C ILE A 51 0.50 -2.85 -0.03
N SER A 52 0.52 -1.78 0.75
CA SER A 52 -0.69 -0.98 1.01
C SER A 52 -0.59 0.39 0.36
N PHE A 53 -1.73 0.94 -0.03
CA PHE A 53 -1.86 2.26 -0.64
C PHE A 53 -2.81 3.11 0.19
N ALA A 54 -2.44 4.35 0.50
CA ALA A 54 -3.30 5.27 1.27
C ALA A 54 -3.83 4.68 2.60
N SER A 55 -3.12 3.70 3.19
CA SER A 55 -3.60 3.00 4.37
C SER A 55 -3.58 3.92 5.59
N PRO A 56 -4.67 3.99 6.39
CA PRO A 56 -4.60 4.58 7.71
C PRO A 56 -3.71 3.74 8.64
N ARG A 57 -3.29 4.33 9.76
CA ARG A 57 -2.57 3.62 10.82
C ARG A 57 -3.46 2.55 11.43
N VAL A 58 -2.85 1.41 11.80
CA VAL A 58 -3.54 0.32 12.49
C VAL A 58 -2.60 -0.29 13.52
N GLY A 59 -3.17 -0.68 14.65
CA GLY A 59 -2.44 -1.28 15.76
C GLY A 59 -1.55 -0.28 16.52
N ASN A 60 -1.14 -0.69 17.71
CA ASN A 60 -0.20 0.04 18.55
C ASN A 60 1.24 -0.44 18.31
N ILE A 61 2.18 0.01 19.14
CA ILE A 61 3.59 -0.40 19.05
C ILE A 61 3.76 -1.91 19.23
N SER A 62 3.02 -2.56 20.14
CA SER A 62 3.07 -4.00 20.34
C SER A 62 2.66 -4.78 19.08
N PHE A 63 1.58 -4.36 18.43
CA PHE A 63 1.14 -4.94 17.16
C PHE A 63 2.23 -4.87 16.07
N ARG A 64 2.90 -3.72 15.95
CA ARG A 64 4.01 -3.54 15.00
C ARG A 64 5.15 -4.51 15.29
N ASP A 65 5.57 -4.57 16.55
CA ASP A 65 6.75 -5.33 16.97
C ASP A 65 6.52 -6.83 16.82
N GLU A 66 5.33 -7.33 17.18
CA GLU A 66 4.94 -8.72 16.93
C GLU A 66 4.94 -9.05 15.43
N LEU A 67 4.38 -8.18 14.57
CA LEU A 67 4.36 -8.43 13.13
C LEU A 67 5.78 -8.49 12.52
N TYR A 68 6.71 -7.69 13.03
CA TYR A 68 8.12 -7.76 12.64
C TYR A 68 8.81 -9.03 13.13
N GLN A 69 8.55 -9.44 14.38
CA GLN A 69 9.09 -10.69 14.93
C GLN A 69 8.61 -11.92 14.16
N MET A 70 7.37 -11.91 13.68
CA MET A 70 6.84 -12.98 12.83
C MET A 70 7.34 -12.93 11.37
N GLY A 71 8.22 -11.98 11.02
CA GLY A 71 8.86 -11.89 9.71
C GLY A 71 8.04 -11.16 8.64
N GLY A 72 7.00 -10.42 9.03
CA GLY A 72 6.17 -9.65 8.11
C GLY A 72 6.98 -8.61 7.33
N LYS A 73 6.77 -8.55 6.01
CA LYS A 73 7.40 -7.55 5.11
C LYS A 73 6.35 -6.55 4.63
N ILE A 74 6.39 -5.34 5.15
CA ILE A 74 5.34 -4.34 4.90
C ILE A 74 5.94 -3.14 4.17
N LEU A 75 5.34 -2.82 3.02
CA LEU A 75 5.58 -1.60 2.26
C LEU A 75 4.30 -0.78 2.22
N ARG A 76 4.40 0.47 2.67
CA ARG A 76 3.31 1.45 2.61
C ARG A 76 3.63 2.47 1.52
N VAL A 77 2.76 2.56 0.53
CA VAL A 77 2.78 3.62 -0.47
C VAL A 77 1.90 4.75 0.04
N THR A 78 2.51 5.88 0.35
CA THR A 78 1.82 7.07 0.88
C THR A 78 2.01 8.25 -0.06
N LEU A 79 1.03 9.14 -0.08
CA LEU A 79 1.09 10.36 -0.86
C LEU A 79 1.14 11.56 0.08
N LYS A 80 2.09 12.46 -0.13
CA LYS A 80 2.36 13.60 0.77
C LYS A 80 1.13 14.50 1.00
N GLN A 81 0.30 14.66 -0.02
CA GLN A 81 -0.92 15.48 0.04
C GLN A 81 -2.11 14.72 0.63
N ASP A 82 -2.03 13.39 0.76
CA ASP A 82 -3.10 12.58 1.33
C ASP A 82 -3.11 12.70 2.86
N LEU A 83 -4.30 12.90 3.41
CA LEU A 83 -4.53 13.02 4.85
C LEU A 83 -4.97 11.70 5.48
N VAL A 84 -5.49 10.74 4.70
CA VAL A 84 -6.01 9.46 5.22
C VAL A 84 -4.96 8.72 6.06
N PRO A 85 -3.68 8.58 5.62
CA PRO A 85 -2.64 7.92 6.43
C PRO A 85 -2.30 8.65 7.74
N ARG A 86 -2.73 9.91 7.90
CA ARG A 86 -2.40 10.78 9.03
C ARG A 86 -3.57 11.01 9.99
N MET A 87 -4.81 10.81 9.54
CA MET A 87 -6.02 11.30 10.21
C MET A 87 -6.34 10.61 11.53
N LEU A 88 -6.02 9.31 11.68
CA LEU A 88 -6.41 8.55 12.88
C LEU A 88 -5.33 8.53 13.96
N GLY A 89 -5.71 9.01 15.15
CA GLY A 89 -5.15 8.68 16.47
C GLY A 89 -3.64 8.53 16.55
N ILE A 90 -2.87 9.56 16.14
CA ILE A 90 -1.39 9.55 16.12
C ILE A 90 -0.80 9.10 17.47
N TRP A 91 -1.48 9.41 18.57
CA TRP A 91 -1.06 9.08 19.93
C TRP A 91 -1.26 7.61 20.33
N ILE A 92 -2.11 6.89 19.61
CA ILE A 92 -2.54 5.52 19.94
C ILE A 92 -2.06 4.51 18.90
N TYR A 93 -2.10 4.91 17.63
CA TYR A 93 -1.78 4.04 16.50
C TYR A 93 -0.43 4.37 15.89
N THR A 94 0.34 3.32 15.55
CA THR A 94 1.66 3.46 14.95
C THR A 94 1.64 3.06 13.48
N GLN A 95 2.64 3.50 12.73
CA GLN A 95 2.87 3.03 11.36
C GLN A 95 3.69 1.73 11.40
N VAL A 96 3.36 0.81 10.50
CA VAL A 96 4.04 -0.49 10.37
C VAL A 96 4.63 -0.60 8.96
N GLY A 97 5.89 -1.02 8.85
CA GLY A 97 6.60 -1.20 7.58
C GLY A 97 7.35 0.01 7.05
N ALA A 98 8.08 -0.22 5.96
CA ALA A 98 8.81 0.78 5.21
C ALA A 98 7.83 1.68 4.43
N GLU A 99 8.21 2.95 4.23
CA GLU A 99 7.41 3.93 3.50
C GLU A 99 8.02 4.27 2.14
N LEU A 100 7.23 4.10 1.08
CA LEU A 100 7.44 4.76 -0.20
C LEU A 100 6.55 6.00 -0.25
N LYS A 101 7.15 7.17 -0.05
CA LYS A 101 6.44 8.45 -0.05
C LYS A 101 6.48 9.11 -1.43
N LEU A 102 5.31 9.32 -2.01
CA LEU A 102 5.10 9.96 -3.29
C LEU A 102 4.68 11.43 -3.10
N ASP A 103 4.84 12.23 -4.16
CA ASP A 103 4.42 13.63 -4.20
C ASP A 103 3.64 13.87 -5.50
N VAL A 104 2.38 14.34 -5.40
CA VAL A 104 1.56 14.70 -6.57
C VAL A 104 2.30 15.67 -7.49
N ARG A 105 3.07 16.59 -6.89
CA ARG A 105 3.79 17.65 -7.61
C ARG A 105 4.96 17.15 -8.45
N SER A 106 5.36 15.89 -8.28
CA SER A 106 6.40 15.29 -9.11
C SER A 106 5.95 15.07 -10.55
N SER A 107 4.65 14.80 -10.75
CA SER A 107 4.05 14.54 -12.06
C SER A 107 3.63 15.84 -12.76
N PRO A 108 4.08 16.11 -13.99
CA PRO A 108 3.61 17.26 -14.76
C PRO A 108 2.15 17.10 -15.22
N TYR A 109 1.62 15.88 -15.22
CA TYR A 109 0.27 15.56 -15.68
C TYR A 109 -0.82 15.82 -14.63
N LEU A 110 -0.47 16.02 -13.36
CA LEU A 110 -1.44 16.13 -12.28
C LEU A 110 -1.69 17.59 -11.88
N LYS A 111 -2.96 17.92 -11.64
CA LYS A 111 -3.41 19.20 -11.09
C LYS A 111 -2.71 19.48 -9.75
N ARG A 112 -2.22 20.70 -9.59
CA ARG A 112 -1.57 21.17 -8.34
C ARG A 112 -2.56 21.69 -7.30
N GLY A 113 -3.82 21.89 -7.68
CA GLY A 113 -4.89 22.41 -6.82
C GLY A 113 -5.36 21.41 -5.75
N PHE A 114 -6.27 21.87 -4.89
CA PHE A 114 -6.84 21.05 -3.82
C PHE A 114 -7.96 20.15 -4.35
N ASN A 115 -7.63 18.90 -4.68
CA ASN A 115 -8.62 17.84 -4.94
C ASN A 115 -8.40 16.68 -3.96
N PHE A 116 -8.99 16.79 -2.76
CA PHE A 116 -8.81 15.82 -1.69
C PHE A 116 -9.25 14.39 -2.08
N ILE A 117 -10.33 14.29 -2.86
CA ILE A 117 -10.86 13.00 -3.33
C ILE A 117 -9.86 12.37 -4.31
N GLY A 118 -9.44 13.13 -5.32
CA GLY A 118 -8.51 12.68 -6.36
C GLY A 118 -7.13 12.30 -5.82
N ILE A 119 -6.63 13.01 -4.80
CA ILE A 119 -5.38 12.68 -4.11
C ILE A 119 -5.48 11.30 -3.43
N ASN A 120 -6.64 10.94 -2.86
CA ASN A 120 -6.82 9.64 -2.26
C ASN A 120 -7.16 8.53 -3.27
N MET A 121 -7.43 8.83 -4.54
CA MET A 121 -7.78 7.81 -5.54
C MET A 121 -6.61 6.87 -5.86
N PHE A 122 -6.91 5.57 -5.94
CA PHE A 122 -5.92 4.54 -6.23
C PHE A 122 -5.17 4.79 -7.55
N GLU A 123 -5.85 5.28 -8.57
CA GLU A 123 -5.23 5.55 -9.88
C GLU A 123 -4.18 6.66 -9.82
N THR A 124 -4.37 7.68 -8.97
CA THR A 124 -3.36 8.71 -8.70
C THR A 124 -2.09 8.12 -8.10
N TYR A 125 -2.25 7.18 -7.15
CA TYR A 125 -1.13 6.46 -6.55
C TYR A 125 -0.37 5.63 -7.58
N ILE A 126 -1.07 4.84 -8.39
CA ILE A 126 -0.43 3.97 -9.39
C ILE A 126 0.25 4.78 -10.49
N HIS A 127 -0.34 5.91 -10.91
CA HIS A 127 0.30 6.85 -11.83
C HIS A 127 1.64 7.34 -11.28
N LEU A 128 1.65 7.80 -10.02
CA LEU A 128 2.85 8.29 -9.36
C LEU A 128 3.89 7.19 -9.14
N VAL A 129 3.49 5.96 -8.79
CA VAL A 129 4.40 4.80 -8.69
C VAL A 129 5.05 4.53 -10.05
N ASN A 130 4.26 4.53 -11.13
CA ASN A 130 4.78 4.24 -12.46
C ASN A 130 5.81 5.26 -12.94
N GLY A 131 5.63 6.53 -12.55
CA GLY A 131 6.58 7.60 -12.84
C GLY A 131 7.69 7.82 -11.83
N PHE A 132 7.67 7.10 -10.71
CA PHE A 132 8.63 7.31 -9.63
C PHE A 132 10.05 6.89 -10.04
N VAL A 133 11.03 7.70 -9.66
CA VAL A 133 12.47 7.41 -9.83
C VAL A 133 13.16 7.52 -8.48
N SER A 134 13.00 8.66 -7.81
CA SER A 134 13.49 8.92 -6.46
C SER A 134 12.70 10.07 -5.81
N SER A 135 12.95 10.34 -4.52
CA SER A 135 12.32 11.44 -3.79
C SER A 135 12.82 12.83 -4.19
N SER A 136 13.95 12.92 -4.90
CA SER A 136 14.59 14.17 -5.33
C SER A 136 14.49 14.44 -6.84
N SER A 137 13.96 13.50 -7.61
CA SER A 137 13.82 13.59 -9.06
C SER A 137 12.39 13.90 -9.49
N SER A 138 12.24 14.47 -10.68
CA SER A 138 10.95 14.60 -11.36
C SER A 138 10.39 13.25 -11.81
N PHE A 139 9.11 13.25 -12.18
CA PHE A 139 8.42 12.11 -12.79
C PHE A 139 9.10 11.71 -14.10
N ARG A 140 9.27 10.41 -14.32
CA ARG A 140 9.96 9.88 -15.50
C ARG A 140 9.18 10.13 -16.78
N SER A 141 9.86 10.56 -17.82
CA SER A 141 9.25 10.88 -19.12
C SER A 141 8.79 9.64 -19.90
N ASN A 142 9.39 8.47 -19.66
CA ASN A 142 9.09 7.22 -20.36
C ASN A 142 8.06 6.32 -19.65
N SER A 143 7.18 6.92 -18.84
CA SER A 143 6.05 6.24 -18.21
C SER A 143 5.13 5.62 -19.26
N LYS A 144 4.99 4.28 -19.26
CA LYS A 144 4.14 3.54 -20.22
C LYS A 144 2.65 3.46 -19.81
N ARG A 145 2.31 3.84 -18.58
CA ARG A 145 0.93 3.77 -18.10
C ARG A 145 0.12 4.88 -18.75
N ASP A 146 -1.06 4.52 -19.25
CA ASP A 146 -2.02 5.48 -19.77
C ASP A 146 -2.45 6.45 -18.66
N VAL A 147 -2.19 7.74 -18.91
CA VAL A 147 -2.48 8.84 -17.98
C VAL A 147 -3.99 9.03 -17.79
N ALA A 148 -4.82 8.68 -18.77
CA ALA A 148 -6.28 8.83 -18.71
C ALA A 148 -6.92 8.04 -17.56
N LEU A 149 -6.27 6.95 -17.11
CA LEU A 149 -6.75 6.13 -15.98
C LEU A 149 -6.85 6.92 -14.67
N VAL A 150 -6.05 7.98 -14.51
CA VAL A 150 -6.15 8.88 -13.35
C VAL A 150 -7.56 9.46 -13.21
N ASN A 151 -8.19 9.83 -14.33
CA ASN A 151 -9.52 10.43 -14.33
C ASN A 151 -10.67 9.40 -14.33
N LYS A 152 -10.39 8.13 -14.07
CA LYS A 152 -11.42 7.08 -13.98
C LYS A 152 -12.53 7.39 -12.96
N ALA A 153 -12.17 8.06 -11.87
CA ALA A 153 -13.10 8.38 -10.78
C ALA A 153 -12.88 9.78 -10.18
N CYS A 154 -12.06 10.62 -10.82
CA CYS A 154 -11.78 11.97 -10.34
C CYS A 154 -11.35 12.88 -11.51
N ASP A 155 -11.15 14.16 -11.22
CA ASP A 155 -10.57 15.12 -12.16
C ASP A 155 -9.24 15.63 -11.62
N MET A 156 -8.19 14.85 -11.87
CA MET A 156 -6.83 15.08 -11.38
C MET A 156 -5.83 15.39 -12.49
N LEU A 157 -6.18 15.16 -13.76
CA LEU A 157 -5.33 15.54 -14.88
C LEU A 157 -5.40 17.04 -15.16
N VAL A 158 -4.27 17.64 -15.54
CA VAL A 158 -4.25 19.00 -16.09
C VAL A 158 -5.02 19.04 -17.40
N ASP A 159 -5.68 20.18 -17.66
CA ASP A 159 -6.47 20.41 -18.87
C ASP A 159 -5.58 20.63 -20.11
#